data_AF-A0AAU5PXW5-F1
#
_entry.id   AF-A0AAU5PXW5-F1
#
_cell.length_a   1.000
_cell.length_b   1.000
_cell.length_c   1.000
_cell.angle_alpha   90.00
_cell.angle_beta   90.00
_cell.angle_gamma   90.00
#
_symmetry.space_group_name_H-M   'P 1'
#
loop_
_entity.id
_entity.type
_entity.pdbx_description
1 polymer ?
#
loop_
_entity_poly.entity_id
_entity_poly.type
_entity_poly.pdbx_seq_one_letter_code
_entity_poly.pdbx_strand_id
1 'polypeptide(L)'
;MARRPIALVTAAVLFLEAPGIVAINAVMARFVKVQTMSLDGMDPDAMYTGTWALGIASGVALALCGLVALLAGLRDRRPGRFGRGLLIGCAIVHGILGAVTVGLIGWGAFAFMMLVLGLIVLTLVAYGKGYEKGAGPREGAPAPA
;
A
#
# COMPACT_ATOMS: atom_id res chain seq x y z
N MET A 1 -17.75 -11.62 -8.03
CA MET A 1 -17.14 -11.47 -9.38
C MET A 1 -16.05 -10.41 -9.44
N ALA A 2 -16.12 -9.31 -8.68
CA ALA A 2 -15.11 -8.22 -8.75
C ALA A 2 -13.74 -8.49 -8.06
N ARG A 3 -13.56 -9.58 -7.29
CA ARG A 3 -12.35 -9.79 -6.47
C ARG A 3 -11.03 -9.89 -7.28
N ARG A 4 -11.06 -10.61 -8.41
CA ARG A 4 -9.89 -10.78 -9.28
C ARG A 4 -9.45 -9.47 -9.95
N PRO A 5 -10.34 -8.73 -10.66
CA PRO A 5 -9.93 -7.48 -11.29
C PRO A 5 -9.45 -6.44 -10.27
N ILE A 6 -10.11 -6.33 -9.09
CA ILE A 6 -9.64 -5.44 -8.03
C ILE A 6 -8.20 -5.77 -7.63
N ALA A 7 -7.89 -7.04 -7.35
CA ALA A 7 -6.54 -7.44 -6.95
C ALA A 7 -5.48 -7.21 -8.04
N LEU A 8 -5.83 -7.40 -9.31
CA LEU A 8 -4.94 -7.13 -10.44
C LEU A 8 -4.66 -5.63 -10.59
N VAL A 9 -5.70 -4.78 -10.45
CA VAL A 9 -5.54 -3.32 -10.48
C VAL A 9 -4.70 -2.84 -9.30
N THR A 10 -4.97 -3.34 -8.09
CA THR A 10 -4.15 -3.06 -6.90
C THR A 10 -2.69 -3.43 -7.15
N ALA A 11 -2.43 -4.60 -7.73
CA ALA A 11 -1.07 -5.02 -8.04
C ALA A 11 -0.38 -4.09 -9.04
N ALA A 12 -1.06 -3.73 -10.13
CA ALA A 12 -0.53 -2.84 -11.16
C ALA A 12 -0.17 -1.46 -10.58
N VAL A 13 -1.05 -0.89 -9.75
CA VAL A 13 -0.82 0.41 -9.09
C VAL A 13 0.38 0.32 -8.15
N LEU A 14 0.46 -0.70 -7.28
CA LEU A 14 1.59 -0.85 -6.35
C LEU A 14 2.94 -1.07 -7.06
N PHE A 15 2.94 -1.79 -8.20
CA PHE A 15 4.14 -1.94 -9.02
C PHE A 15 4.55 -0.64 -9.71
N LEU A 16 3.61 0.25 -10.02
CA LEU A 16 3.90 1.58 -10.57
C LEU A 16 4.42 2.54 -9.50
N GLU A 17 3.89 2.47 -8.28
CA GLU A 17 4.32 3.30 -7.16
C GLU A 17 5.71 2.93 -6.64
N ALA A 18 6.07 1.65 -6.66
CA ALA A 18 7.37 1.18 -6.20
C ALA A 18 8.57 1.94 -6.83
N PRO A 19 8.71 2.04 -8.17
CA PRO A 19 9.77 2.85 -8.79
C PRO A 19 9.55 4.34 -8.56
N GLY A 20 8.31 4.82 -8.45
CA GLY A 20 7.99 6.22 -8.15
C GLY A 20 8.57 6.66 -6.81
N ILE A 21 8.35 5.89 -5.74
CA ILE A 21 8.90 6.15 -4.41
C ILE A 21 10.43 6.14 -4.41
N VAL A 22 11.03 5.16 -5.09
CA VAL A 22 12.50 5.08 -5.21
C VAL A 22 13.06 6.29 -5.95
N ALA A 23 12.42 6.70 -7.05
CA ALA A 23 12.83 7.87 -7.83
C ALA A 23 12.73 9.16 -7.02
N ILE A 24 11.63 9.37 -6.28
CA ILE A 24 11.44 10.54 -5.41
C ILE A 24 12.54 10.58 -4.33
N ASN A 25 12.80 9.47 -3.65
CA ASN A 25 13.84 9.40 -2.63
C ASN A 25 15.24 9.57 -3.21
N ALA A 26 15.51 9.05 -4.41
CA ALA A 26 16.79 9.24 -5.09
C ALA A 26 17.05 10.72 -5.42
N VAL A 27 16.01 11.44 -5.86
CA VAL A 27 16.08 12.89 -6.11
C VAL A 27 16.32 13.64 -4.79
N MET A 28 15.56 13.32 -3.74
CA MET A 28 15.75 13.93 -2.41
C MET A 28 17.15 13.67 -1.84
N ALA A 29 17.66 12.45 -1.96
CA ALA A 29 19.01 12.11 -1.52
C ALA A 29 20.07 12.94 -2.26
N ARG A 30 19.92 13.13 -3.58
CA ARG A 30 20.83 14.01 -4.34
C ARG A 30 20.79 15.46 -3.84
N PHE A 31 19.61 15.99 -3.52
CA PHE A 31 19.50 17.33 -2.94
C PHE A 31 20.19 17.42 -1.57
N VAL A 32 19.97 16.45 -0.69
CA VAL A 32 20.66 16.37 0.62
C VAL A 32 22.19 16.40 0.45
N LYS A 33 22.71 15.63 -0.52
CA LYS A 33 24.14 15.56 -0.80
C LYS A 33 24.71 16.88 -1.33
N VAL A 34 23.98 17.57 -2.20
CA VAL A 34 24.46 18.81 -2.84
C VAL A 34 24.31 20.02 -1.92
N GLN A 35 23.31 20.04 -1.04
CA GLN A 35 23.03 21.20 -0.19
C GLN A 35 23.78 21.20 1.15
N THR A 36 24.54 20.14 1.49
CA THR A 36 25.29 19.97 2.77
C THR A 36 24.60 20.66 3.94
N MET A 37 23.32 20.34 4.14
CA MET A 37 22.51 20.97 5.16
C MET A 37 22.86 20.36 6.51
N SER A 38 23.42 21.18 7.41
CA SER A 38 23.49 20.86 8.83
C SER A 38 22.08 20.93 9.40
N LEU A 39 21.42 19.79 9.55
CA LEU A 39 20.19 19.68 10.33
C LEU A 39 20.59 19.36 11.77
N ASP A 40 20.77 20.41 12.57
CA ASP A 40 21.07 20.30 14.01
C ASP A 40 22.28 19.39 14.33
N GLY A 41 23.37 19.53 13.55
CA GLY A 41 24.58 18.71 13.73
C GLY A 41 24.46 17.26 13.25
N MET A 42 23.34 16.88 12.62
CA MET A 42 23.17 15.58 12.00
C MET A 42 24.09 15.44 10.78
N ASP A 43 24.81 14.32 10.72
CA ASP A 43 25.74 14.00 9.65
C ASP A 43 25.02 13.92 8.29
N PRO A 44 25.35 14.79 7.31
CA PRO A 44 24.76 14.76 5.97
C PRO A 44 24.89 13.43 5.25
N ASP A 45 25.96 12.66 5.51
CA ASP A 45 26.15 11.34 4.91
C ASP A 45 25.18 10.30 5.51
N ALA A 46 24.89 10.40 6.81
CA ALA A 46 23.84 9.60 7.46
C ALA A 46 22.45 9.94 6.89
N MET A 47 22.17 11.21 6.62
CA MET A 47 20.92 11.64 5.97
C MET A 47 20.79 11.13 4.53
N TYR A 48 21.87 11.21 3.74
CA TYR A 48 21.91 10.69 2.37
C TYR A 48 21.65 9.18 2.33
N THR A 49 22.38 8.43 3.15
CA THR A 49 22.25 6.97 3.23
C THR A 49 20.88 6.56 3.76
N GLY A 50 20.36 7.27 4.77
CA GLY A 50 19.02 7.05 5.31
C GLY A 50 17.92 7.28 4.27
N THR A 51 18.03 8.34 3.47
CA THR A 51 17.04 8.65 2.41
C THR A 51 17.05 7.57 1.31
N TRP A 52 18.23 7.09 0.91
CA TRP A 52 18.35 5.97 -0.03
C TRP A 52 17.80 4.66 0.54
N ALA A 53 18.16 4.35 1.79
CA ALA A 53 17.69 3.14 2.46
C ALA A 53 16.16 3.15 2.58
N LEU A 54 15.56 4.28 2.97
CA LEU A 54 14.12 4.45 3.02
C LEU A 54 13.49 4.25 1.64
N GLY A 55 14.01 4.91 0.60
CA GLY A 55 13.51 4.77 -0.77
C GLY A 55 13.51 3.34 -1.28
N ILE A 56 14.65 2.65 -1.15
CA ILE A 56 14.80 1.25 -1.60
C ILE A 56 13.92 0.31 -0.78
N ALA A 57 13.94 0.43 0.55
CA ALA A 57 13.14 -0.44 1.43
C ALA A 57 11.64 -0.26 1.17
N SER A 58 11.17 0.98 1.02
CA SER A 58 9.78 1.28 0.67
C SER A 58 9.42 0.75 -0.72
N GLY A 59 10.28 0.92 -1.72
CA GLY A 59 10.06 0.37 -3.06
C GLY A 59 9.95 -1.16 -3.06
N VAL A 60 10.84 -1.86 -2.35
CA VAL A 60 10.80 -3.31 -2.18
C VAL A 60 9.53 -3.72 -1.45
N ALA A 61 9.15 -3.04 -0.37
CA ALA A 61 7.93 -3.34 0.37
C ALA A 61 6.68 -3.20 -0.52
N LEU A 62 6.58 -2.14 -1.33
CA LEU A 62 5.49 -1.95 -2.29
C LEU A 62 5.47 -3.03 -3.37
N ALA A 63 6.63 -3.40 -3.92
CA ALA A 63 6.72 -4.49 -4.90
C ALA A 63 6.27 -5.83 -4.31
N LEU A 64 6.62 -6.12 -3.05
CA LEU A 64 6.14 -7.30 -2.33
C LEU A 64 4.63 -7.25 -2.10
N CYS A 65 4.06 -6.09 -1.75
CA CYS A 65 2.61 -5.90 -1.64
C CYS A 65 1.92 -6.15 -2.98
N GLY A 66 2.45 -5.58 -4.06
CA GLY A 66 1.97 -5.77 -5.43
C GLY A 66 2.01 -7.24 -5.84
N LEU A 67 3.09 -7.95 -5.51
CA LEU A 67 3.22 -9.39 -5.76
C LEU A 67 2.16 -10.21 -4.99
N VAL A 68 1.91 -9.88 -3.72
CA VAL A 68 0.87 -10.55 -2.92
C VAL A 68 -0.51 -10.33 -3.54
N ALA A 69 -0.83 -9.10 -3.96
CA ALA A 69 -2.09 -8.78 -4.63
C ALA A 69 -2.20 -9.50 -5.99
N LEU A 70 -1.14 -9.54 -6.78
CA LEU A 70 -1.08 -10.22 -8.07
C LEU A 70 -1.33 -11.72 -7.90
N LEU A 71 -0.62 -12.37 -6.97
CA LEU A 71 -0.80 -13.79 -6.69
C LEU A 71 -2.20 -14.11 -6.20
N ALA A 72 -2.82 -13.22 -5.41
CA ALA A 72 -4.21 -13.37 -4.97
C ALA A 72 -5.18 -13.30 -6.15
N GLY A 73 -5.01 -12.33 -7.06
CA GLY A 73 -5.85 -12.19 -8.26
C GLY A 73 -5.70 -13.34 -9.25
N LEU A 74 -4.46 -13.77 -9.51
CA LEU A 74 -4.16 -14.87 -10.44
C LEU A 74 -4.66 -16.20 -9.91
N ARG A 75 -4.29 -16.56 -8.67
CA ARG A 75 -4.66 -17.85 -8.07
C ARG A 75 -6.09 -17.88 -7.54
N ASP A 76 -6.75 -16.73 -7.52
CA ASP A 76 -8.05 -16.50 -6.87
C ASP A 76 -8.12 -17.08 -5.45
N ARG A 77 -6.97 -17.09 -4.76
CA ARG A 77 -6.80 -17.63 -3.42
C ARG A 77 -6.44 -16.52 -2.46
N ARG A 78 -6.93 -16.67 -1.24
CA ARG A 78 -6.66 -15.74 -0.15
C ARG A 78 -5.15 -15.63 0.14
N PRO A 79 -4.62 -14.42 0.33
CA PRO A 79 -3.26 -14.22 0.83
C PRO A 79 -3.04 -14.93 2.17
N GLY A 80 -1.85 -15.54 2.35
CA GLY A 80 -1.42 -16.08 3.63
C GLY A 80 -1.35 -15.01 4.73
N ARG A 81 -1.18 -15.43 6.00
CA ARG A 81 -1.15 -14.50 7.16
C ARG A 81 -0.12 -13.38 6.98
N PHE A 82 1.09 -13.71 6.54
CA PHE A 82 2.14 -12.73 6.28
C PHE A 82 1.78 -11.75 5.16
N GLY A 83 1.30 -12.24 4.01
CA GLY A 83 0.88 -11.37 2.91
C GLY A 83 -0.27 -10.43 3.29
N ARG A 84 -1.20 -10.90 4.12
CA ARG A 84 -2.28 -10.07 4.66
C ARG A 84 -1.75 -9.01 5.64
N GLY A 85 -0.82 -9.37 6.52
CA GLY A 85 -0.15 -8.41 7.41
C GLY A 85 0.61 -7.33 6.64
N LEU A 86 1.31 -7.73 5.57
CA LEU A 86 2.03 -6.82 4.69
C LEU A 86 1.09 -5.82 4.00
N LEU A 87 -0.03 -6.29 3.43
CA LEU A 87 -1.04 -5.41 2.83
C LEU A 87 -1.70 -4.47 3.84
N ILE A 88 -1.95 -4.94 5.07
CA ILE A 88 -2.47 -4.08 6.15
C ILE A 88 -1.46 -2.98 6.51
N GLY A 89 -0.18 -3.33 6.67
CA GLY A 89 0.88 -2.36 6.92
C GLY A 89 0.98 -1.32 5.80
N CYS A 90 0.90 -1.76 4.54
CA CYS A 90 0.85 -0.88 3.38
C CYS A 90 -0.35 0.06 3.42
N ALA A 91 -1.54 -0.44 3.77
CA ALA A 91 -2.74 0.38 3.93
C ALA A 91 -2.57 1.44 5.02
N ILE A 92 -1.98 1.08 6.17
CA ILE A 92 -1.72 2.03 7.26
C ILE A 92 -0.79 3.16 6.78
N VAL A 93 0.31 2.81 6.12
CA VAL A 93 1.27 3.79 5.57
C VAL A 93 0.59 4.72 4.56
N HIS A 94 -0.25 4.18 3.66
CA HIS A 94 -1.02 5.01 2.71
C HIS A 94 -2.04 5.91 3.41
N GLY A 95 -2.68 5.45 4.48
CA GLY A 95 -3.57 6.28 5.29
C GLY A 95 -2.83 7.46 5.92
N ILE A 96 -1.66 7.22 6.51
CA ILE A 96 -0.80 8.27 7.10
C ILE A 96 -0.35 9.25 6.01
N LEU A 97 0.17 8.75 4.89
CA LEU A 97 0.57 9.58 3.75
C LEU A 97 -0.62 10.38 3.17
N GLY A 98 -1.81 9.80 3.12
CA GLY A 98 -3.04 10.51 2.77
C GLY A 98 -3.29 11.72 3.67
N ALA A 99 -3.23 11.53 4.99
CA ALA A 99 -3.37 12.63 5.95
C ALA A 99 -2.29 13.71 5.80
N VAL A 100 -1.05 13.33 5.48
CA VAL A 100 0.04 14.29 5.22
C VAL A 100 -0.19 15.05 3.92
N THR A 101 -0.58 14.35 2.85
CA THR A 101 -0.74 14.94 1.51
C THR A 101 -1.87 15.95 1.42
N VAL A 102 -2.98 15.77 2.14
CA VAL A 102 -4.08 16.76 2.14
C VAL A 102 -3.67 18.09 2.77
N GLY A 103 -2.78 18.06 3.77
CA GLY A 103 -2.30 19.28 4.44
C GLY A 103 -1.15 19.97 3.72
N LEU A 104 -0.22 19.22 3.12
CA LEU A 104 1.04 19.76 2.59
C LEU A 104 1.13 19.84 1.06
N ILE A 105 0.40 19.00 0.33
CA ILE A 105 0.56 18.86 -1.13
C ILE A 105 -0.70 19.30 -1.86
N GLY A 106 -1.87 18.86 -1.40
CA GLY A 106 -3.17 19.27 -1.92
C GLY A 106 -4.11 18.11 -2.26
N TRP A 107 -5.32 18.47 -2.68
CA TRP A 107 -6.44 17.55 -2.88
C TRP A 107 -6.20 16.46 -3.91
N GLY A 108 -5.46 16.74 -5.00
CA GLY A 108 -5.17 15.74 -6.03
C GLY A 108 -4.31 14.58 -5.52
N ALA A 109 -3.24 14.89 -4.78
CA ALA A 109 -2.38 13.89 -4.16
C ALA A 109 -3.16 13.07 -3.10
N PHE A 110 -3.98 13.75 -2.30
CA PHE A 110 -4.87 13.08 -1.35
C PHE A 110 -5.82 12.09 -2.03
N ALA A 111 -6.49 12.51 -3.11
CA ALA A 111 -7.41 11.65 -3.84
C ALA A 111 -6.70 10.40 -4.42
N PHE A 112 -5.49 10.57 -4.95
CA PHE A 112 -4.66 9.46 -5.41
C PHE A 112 -4.31 8.49 -4.26
N MET A 113 -3.86 9.01 -3.12
CA MET A 113 -3.56 8.19 -1.94
C MET A 113 -4.79 7.42 -1.43
N MET A 114 -5.97 8.06 -1.43
CA MET A 114 -7.23 7.41 -1.04
C MET A 114 -7.70 6.36 -2.05
N LEU A 115 -7.44 6.57 -3.34
CA LEU A 115 -7.70 5.58 -4.39
C LEU A 115 -6.88 4.32 -4.13
N VAL A 116 -5.57 4.46 -3.92
CA VAL A 116 -4.67 3.31 -3.67
C VAL A 116 -5.03 2.62 -2.36
N LEU A 117 -5.26 3.38 -1.29
CA LEU A 117 -5.76 2.85 -0.02
C LEU A 117 -7.06 2.05 -0.20
N GLY A 118 -8.02 2.61 -0.94
CA GLY A 118 -9.28 1.97 -1.26
C GLY A 118 -9.09 0.64 -1.99
N LEU A 119 -8.20 0.60 -2.99
CA LEU A 119 -7.84 -0.63 -3.72
C LEU A 119 -7.25 -1.70 -2.81
N ILE A 120 -6.33 -1.33 -1.91
CA ILE A 120 -5.72 -2.24 -0.94
C ILE A 120 -6.80 -2.81 0.01
N VAL A 121 -7.64 -1.95 0.57
CA VAL A 121 -8.72 -2.34 1.50
C VAL A 121 -9.75 -3.23 0.78
N LEU A 122 -10.18 -2.87 -0.42
CA LEU A 122 -11.09 -3.69 -1.22
C LEU A 122 -10.49 -5.06 -1.51
N THR A 123 -9.19 -5.14 -1.80
CA THR A 123 -8.48 -6.43 -1.98
C THR A 123 -8.51 -7.27 -0.69
N LEU A 124 -8.23 -6.65 0.46
CA LEU A 124 -8.26 -7.31 1.77
C LEU A 124 -9.67 -7.82 2.16
N VAL A 125 -10.70 -7.05 1.85
CA VAL A 125 -12.10 -7.39 2.12
C VAL A 125 -12.58 -8.49 1.16
N ALA A 126 -12.29 -8.37 -0.13
CA ALA A 126 -12.72 -9.31 -1.16
C ALA A 126 -12.12 -10.72 -0.99
N TYR A 127 -10.87 -10.81 -0.51
CA TYR A 127 -10.23 -12.07 -0.13
C TYR A 127 -10.32 -12.37 1.37
N GLY A 128 -11.15 -11.60 2.09
CA GLY A 128 -11.35 -11.73 3.53
C GLY A 128 -12.34 -12.83 3.89
N LYS A 129 -12.19 -13.35 5.12
CA LYS A 129 -13.02 -14.42 5.70
C LYS A 129 -14.54 -14.07 5.76
N GLY A 130 -14.89 -12.78 5.69
CA GLY A 130 -16.27 -12.29 5.76
C GLY A 130 -17.05 -12.38 4.44
N TYR A 131 -16.37 -12.36 3.28
CA TYR A 131 -17.05 -12.38 1.97
C TYR A 131 -17.65 -13.76 1.66
N GLU A 132 -17.00 -14.85 2.09
CA GLU A 132 -17.55 -16.21 1.96
C GLU A 132 -18.77 -16.46 2.87
N LYS A 133 -18.87 -15.75 4.01
CA LYS A 133 -19.96 -15.95 5.00
C LYS A 133 -21.20 -15.10 4.71
N GLY A 134 -21.08 -14.03 3.93
CA GLY A 134 -22.17 -13.09 3.63
C GLY A 134 -23.02 -13.45 2.41
N ALA A 135 -22.66 -14.48 1.65
CA ALA A 135 -23.35 -14.91 0.42
C ALA A 135 -24.07 -16.26 0.56
N GLY A 136 -24.40 -16.68 1.78
CA GLY A 136 -25.33 -17.79 2.03
C GLY A 136 -26.77 -17.26 2.15
N PRO A 137 -27.79 -17.92 1.58
CA PRO A 137 -29.18 -17.52 1.79
C PRO A 137 -29.50 -17.48 3.29
N ARG A 138 -29.99 -16.33 3.77
CA ARG A 138 -30.75 -16.32 5.03
C ARG A 138 -32.12 -16.90 4.71
N GLU A 139 -32.23 -18.21 4.68
CA GLU A 139 -33.49 -18.90 4.43
C GLU A 139 -33.71 -19.93 5.55
N GLY A 140 -34.81 -19.74 6.29
CA GLY A 140 -35.41 -20.74 7.16
C GLY A 140 -34.87 -20.83 8.59
N ALA A 141 -35.33 -19.94 9.47
CA ALA A 141 -35.56 -20.35 10.86
C ALA A 141 -37.09 -20.48 11.05
N PRO A 142 -37.65 -21.70 11.04
CA PRO A 142 -39.00 -21.90 11.57
C PRO A 142 -38.93 -21.71 13.09
N ALA A 143 -39.86 -20.92 13.64
CA ALA A 143 -40.02 -20.82 15.08
C ALA A 143 -40.44 -22.19 15.65
N PRO A 144 -39.80 -22.68 16.73
CA PRO A 144 -40.27 -23.88 17.43
C PRO A 144 -41.65 -23.61 18.07
N ALA A 145 -42.51 -24.63 18.00
CA ALA A 145 -43.91 -24.65 18.45
C ALA A 145 -44.07 -24.46 19.97
#